data_AF-A0A7R8UDK7-F1
#
_entry.id   AF-A0A7R8UDK7-F1
#
_cell.length_a   1.000
_cell.length_b   1.000
_cell.length_c   1.000
_cell.angle_alpha   90.00
_cell.angle_beta   90.00
_cell.angle_gamma   90.00
#
_symmetry.space_group_name_H-M   'P 1'
#
loop_
_entity.id
_entity.type
_entity.pdbx_description
1 polymer ?
#
loop_
_entity_poly.entity_id
_entity_poly.type
_entity_poly.pdbx_seq_one_letter_code
_entity_poly.pdbx_strand_id
1 'polypeptide(L)'
;MSGFLWQRSSIYSEFPYNGAVRAGVDQDGTQIFVGRAYHEGDIIPCKIIPEKQACYIAYGGEEILKNEFEVLRTGELSWQFATNGDIPPGALEIGRTTDGEPLYAGRCMWEGSQTPGKVQPSHGCLYFPFNGQEISVKEYEVLVLQ
;
A
#
# COMPACT_ATOMS: atom_id res chain seq x y z
N MET A 1 -10.49 -18.77 -12.68
CA MET A 1 -10.87 -17.49 -12.04
C MET A 1 -9.80 -17.15 -11.01
N SER A 2 -8.64 -16.63 -11.44
CA SER A 2 -7.63 -16.11 -10.51
C SER A 2 -8.02 -14.69 -10.13
N GLY A 3 -8.97 -14.58 -9.20
CA GLY A 3 -9.32 -13.29 -8.58
C GLY A 3 -8.38 -13.00 -7.42
N PHE A 4 -8.01 -11.73 -7.24
CA PHE A 4 -7.52 -11.27 -5.95
C PHE A 4 -8.68 -11.20 -4.95
N LEU A 5 -8.36 -11.28 -3.66
CA LEU A 5 -9.35 -11.14 -2.59
C LEU A 5 -8.82 -10.25 -1.47
N TRP A 6 -9.75 -9.61 -0.78
CA TRP A 6 -9.50 -8.83 0.43
C TRP A 6 -9.86 -9.66 1.65
N GLN A 7 -8.91 -9.80 2.58
CA GLN A 7 -9.15 -10.46 3.86
C GLN A 7 -8.98 -9.47 5.00
N ARG A 8 -10.03 -9.27 5.79
CA ARG A 8 -9.98 -8.49 7.04
C ARG A 8 -8.98 -9.10 8.02
N SER A 9 -8.20 -8.24 8.66
CA SER A 9 -7.19 -8.60 9.65
C SER A 9 -6.99 -7.42 10.62
N SER A 10 -6.20 -7.66 11.67
CA SER A 10 -5.77 -6.64 12.61
C SER A 10 -4.32 -6.86 13.04
N ILE A 11 -3.72 -5.87 13.70
CA ILE A 11 -2.40 -6.02 14.34
C ILE A 11 -2.41 -6.95 15.57
N TYR A 12 -3.60 -7.31 16.05
CA TYR A 12 -3.81 -8.17 17.22
C TYR A 12 -4.08 -9.63 16.84
N SER A 13 -4.24 -9.93 15.55
CA SER A 13 -4.54 -11.27 15.04
C SER A 13 -3.35 -11.87 14.30
N GLU A 14 -3.33 -13.19 14.19
CA GLU A 14 -2.37 -13.88 13.33
C GLU A 14 -2.47 -13.37 11.88
N PHE A 15 -1.32 -13.02 11.29
CA PHE A 15 -1.28 -12.49 9.93
C PHE A 15 -1.46 -13.60 8.89
N PRO A 16 -2.34 -13.43 7.88
CA PRO A 16 -2.61 -14.47 6.89
C PRO A 16 -1.53 -14.54 5.80
N TYR A 17 -0.33 -15.03 6.13
CA TYR A 17 0.83 -15.07 5.23
C TYR A 17 0.56 -15.79 3.90
N ASN A 18 -0.20 -16.89 3.92
CA ASN A 18 -0.44 -17.67 2.71
C ASN A 18 -1.13 -16.80 1.65
N GLY A 19 -0.51 -16.61 0.49
CA GLY A 19 -1.06 -15.80 -0.59
C GLY A 19 -1.10 -14.29 -0.34
N ALA A 20 -0.60 -13.77 0.79
CA ALA A 20 -0.49 -12.33 1.00
C ALA A 20 0.47 -11.69 -0.02
N VAL A 21 0.07 -10.56 -0.58
CA VAL A 21 0.86 -9.89 -1.62
C VAL A 21 2.00 -9.10 -0.97
N ARG A 22 3.22 -9.59 -1.15
CA ARG A 22 4.43 -8.93 -0.67
C ARG A 22 4.69 -7.66 -1.48
N ALA A 23 4.89 -6.57 -0.77
CA ALA A 23 5.17 -5.25 -1.34
C ALA A 23 6.65 -4.89 -1.31
N GLY A 24 7.38 -5.37 -0.31
CA GLY A 24 8.81 -5.11 -0.19
C GLY A 24 9.40 -5.59 1.13
N VAL A 25 10.35 -4.81 1.65
CA VAL A 25 11.10 -5.08 2.90
C VAL A 25 11.37 -3.79 3.65
N ASP A 26 11.34 -3.85 4.96
CA ASP A 26 11.74 -2.74 5.82
C ASP A 26 13.26 -2.72 6.04
N GLN A 27 13.78 -1.67 6.70
CA GLN A 27 15.22 -1.45 6.85
C GLN A 27 15.97 -2.58 7.58
N ASP A 28 15.28 -3.31 8.46
CA ASP A 28 15.80 -4.46 9.20
C ASP A 28 15.59 -5.81 8.50
N GLY A 29 15.05 -5.79 7.27
CA GLY A 29 14.77 -6.97 6.47
C GLY A 29 13.42 -7.64 6.75
N THR A 30 12.61 -7.11 7.68
CA THR A 30 11.24 -7.60 7.90
C THR A 30 10.37 -7.41 6.65
N GLN A 31 9.40 -8.31 6.44
CA GLN A 31 8.60 -8.31 5.23
C GLN A 31 7.50 -7.25 5.29
N ILE A 32 7.28 -6.57 4.17
CA ILE A 32 6.18 -5.61 4.02
C ILE A 32 5.14 -6.17 3.04
N PHE A 33 3.87 -6.06 3.40
CA PHE A 33 2.73 -6.50 2.60
C PHE A 33 1.81 -5.33 2.25
N VAL A 34 1.10 -5.46 1.12
CA VAL A 34 0.07 -4.51 0.69
C VAL A 34 -1.25 -4.83 1.37
N GLY A 35 -1.91 -3.79 1.84
CA GLY A 35 -3.30 -3.84 2.24
C GLY A 35 -4.00 -2.52 1.97
N ARG A 36 -5.18 -2.37 2.59
CA ARG A 36 -5.89 -1.09 2.68
C ARG A 36 -6.54 -0.93 4.04
N ALA A 37 -6.74 0.31 4.46
CA ALA A 37 -7.42 0.63 5.71
C ALA A 37 -8.36 1.83 5.53
N TYR A 38 -9.44 1.84 6.29
CA TYR A 38 -10.35 2.98 6.35
C TYR A 38 -9.75 4.12 7.20
N HIS A 39 -9.86 5.35 6.72
CA HIS A 39 -9.49 6.55 7.47
C HIS A 39 -10.31 7.75 6.99
N GLU A 40 -11.08 8.36 7.90
CA GLU A 40 -11.83 9.60 7.64
C GLU A 40 -12.75 9.60 6.40
N GLY A 41 -13.29 8.44 6.01
CA GLY A 41 -14.15 8.29 4.84
C GLY A 41 -13.44 7.64 3.65
N ASP A 42 -12.11 7.73 3.63
CA ASP A 42 -11.28 7.18 2.58
C ASP A 42 -10.92 5.72 2.85
N ILE A 43 -10.70 4.96 1.77
CA ILE A 43 -10.02 3.68 1.80
C ILE A 43 -8.61 3.90 1.23
N ILE A 44 -7.59 3.68 2.06
CA ILE A 44 -6.21 4.07 1.76
C ILE A 44 -5.30 2.84 1.70
N PRO A 45 -4.48 2.67 0.64
CA PRO A 45 -3.42 1.66 0.60
C PRO A 45 -2.48 1.76 1.82
N CYS A 46 -2.13 0.62 2.43
CA CYS A 46 -1.33 0.59 3.66
C CYS A 46 -0.07 -0.28 3.57
N LYS A 47 0.92 0.08 4.39
CA LYS A 47 2.16 -0.64 4.69
C LYS A 47 1.93 -1.57 5.88
N ILE A 48 1.85 -2.88 5.65
CA ILE A 48 1.67 -3.87 6.73
C ILE A 48 3.01 -4.56 7.02
N ILE A 49 3.43 -4.56 8.29
CA ILE A 49 4.63 -5.23 8.79
C ILE A 49 4.21 -6.17 9.93
N PRO A 50 3.86 -7.43 9.61
CA PRO A 50 3.35 -8.39 10.60
C PRO A 50 4.31 -8.61 11.77
N GLU A 51 5.61 -8.71 11.51
CA GLU A 51 6.66 -8.95 12.51
C GLU A 51 6.80 -7.80 13.50
N LYS A 52 6.33 -6.60 13.13
CA LYS A 52 6.29 -5.42 14.01
C LYS A 52 4.90 -5.14 14.57
N GLN A 53 3.92 -6.00 14.29
CA GLN A 53 2.51 -5.78 14.61
C GLN A 53 2.03 -4.39 14.19
N ALA A 54 2.39 -3.98 12.97
CA ALA A 54 2.14 -2.64 12.50
C ALA A 54 1.46 -2.61 11.13
N CYS A 55 0.56 -1.65 10.96
CA CYS A 55 -0.04 -1.30 9.69
C CYS A 55 -0.13 0.23 9.62
N TYR A 56 0.51 0.84 8.63
CA TYR A 56 0.56 2.29 8.49
C TYR A 56 -0.08 2.76 7.20
N ILE A 57 -0.74 3.91 7.25
CA ILE A 57 -1.15 4.68 6.08
C ILE A 57 -0.42 6.01 6.06
N ALA A 58 -0.26 6.56 4.86
CA ALA A 58 0.13 7.94 4.64
C ALA A 58 -1.13 8.81 4.48
N TYR A 59 -1.32 9.79 5.36
CA TYR A 59 -2.46 10.71 5.27
C TYR A 59 -2.18 12.02 6.00
N GLY A 60 -2.51 13.15 5.36
CA GLY A 60 -2.48 14.46 5.99
C GLY A 60 -1.09 14.93 6.44
N GLY A 61 -0.01 14.45 5.81
CA GLY A 61 1.37 14.73 6.26
C GLY A 61 1.92 13.75 7.30
N GLU A 62 1.13 12.79 7.78
CA GLU A 62 1.50 11.89 8.87
C GLU A 62 1.54 10.40 8.45
N GLU A 63 2.39 9.63 9.16
CA GLU A 63 2.30 8.17 9.20
C GLU A 63 1.36 7.77 10.33
N ILE A 64 0.21 7.17 9.98
CA ILE A 64 -0.85 6.85 10.93
C ILE A 64 -0.96 5.35 11.11
N LEU A 65 -0.83 4.87 12.35
CA LEU A 65 -1.04 3.47 12.71
C LEU A 65 -2.53 3.09 12.62
N LYS A 66 -2.80 1.95 11.98
CA LYS A 66 -4.13 1.35 11.83
C LYS A 66 -4.18 -0.01 12.51
N ASN A 67 -5.14 -0.18 13.41
CA ASN A 67 -5.32 -1.44 14.11
C ASN A 67 -6.06 -2.49 13.27
N GLU A 68 -6.97 -2.03 12.40
CA GLU A 68 -7.78 -2.86 11.53
C GLU A 68 -7.53 -2.50 10.07
N PHE A 69 -7.44 -3.52 9.21
CA PHE A 69 -7.12 -3.37 7.79
C PHE A 69 -7.59 -4.59 7.01
N GLU A 70 -7.52 -4.50 5.69
CA GLU A 70 -7.71 -5.62 4.78
C GLU A 70 -6.39 -5.93 4.08
N VAL A 71 -5.98 -7.20 4.08
CA VAL A 71 -4.80 -7.70 3.39
C VAL A 71 -5.19 -8.09 1.96
N LEU A 72 -4.41 -7.65 0.98
CA LEU A 72 -4.55 -8.13 -0.40
C LEU A 72 -3.94 -9.53 -0.48
N ARG A 73 -4.75 -10.50 -0.94
CA ARG A 73 -4.30 -11.89 -1.09
C ARG A 73 -4.62 -12.41 -2.48
N THR A 74 -3.69 -13.24 -2.99
CA THR A 74 -3.79 -13.98 -4.25
C THR A 74 -3.92 -13.06 -5.48
N GLY A 75 -3.35 -13.45 -6.61
CA GLY A 75 -3.44 -12.69 -7.85
C GLY A 75 -2.20 -12.85 -8.71
N GLU A 76 -2.38 -12.81 -10.02
CA GLU A 76 -1.29 -12.71 -11.00
C GLU A 76 -0.92 -11.23 -11.07
N LEU A 77 -0.07 -10.81 -10.13
CA LEU A 77 0.25 -9.39 -9.92
C LEU A 77 1.72 -9.11 -10.26
N SER A 78 1.97 -7.93 -10.80
CA SER A 78 3.32 -7.42 -11.02
C SER A 78 3.42 -5.95 -10.67
N TRP A 79 4.65 -5.45 -10.55
CA TRP A 79 4.94 -4.06 -10.26
C TRP A 79 5.48 -3.41 -11.54
N GLN A 80 4.86 -2.31 -11.98
CA GLN A 80 5.26 -1.57 -13.17
C GLN A 80 5.71 -0.17 -12.82
N PHE A 81 6.85 0.25 -13.35
CA PHE A 81 7.37 1.60 -13.17
C PHE A 81 6.41 2.65 -13.74
N ALA A 82 6.24 3.74 -13.01
CA ALA A 82 5.47 4.91 -13.40
C ALA A 82 6.02 6.17 -12.73
N THR A 83 5.59 7.34 -13.22
CA THR A 83 6.04 8.62 -12.66
C THR A 83 4.93 9.66 -12.66
N ASN A 84 5.07 10.70 -11.83
CA ASN A 84 4.29 11.95 -11.94
C ASN A 84 2.76 11.80 -11.96
N GLY A 85 2.21 10.76 -11.33
CA GLY A 85 0.78 10.46 -11.30
C GLY A 85 0.34 9.41 -12.33
N ASP A 86 1.22 8.99 -13.22
CA ASP A 86 0.90 8.00 -14.24
C ASP A 86 0.47 6.68 -13.59
N ILE A 87 -0.61 6.12 -14.16
CA ILE A 87 -1.20 4.85 -13.75
C ILE A 87 -1.10 3.89 -14.95
N PRO A 88 -0.27 2.82 -14.86
CA PRO A 88 -0.15 1.85 -15.93
C PRO A 88 -1.47 1.10 -16.22
N PRO A 89 -1.68 0.62 -17.46
CA PRO A 89 -2.80 -0.27 -17.78
C PRO A 89 -2.81 -1.51 -16.87
N GLY A 90 -3.99 -1.88 -16.37
CA GLY A 90 -4.14 -3.02 -15.45
C GLY A 90 -3.82 -2.69 -13.99
N ALA A 91 -3.51 -1.44 -13.65
CA ALA A 91 -3.35 -1.02 -12.25
C ALA A 91 -4.60 -1.32 -11.42
N LEU A 92 -4.37 -1.93 -10.26
CA LEU A 92 -5.45 -2.32 -9.37
C LEU A 92 -5.86 -1.13 -8.50
N GLU A 93 -7.13 -0.70 -8.60
CA GLU A 93 -7.70 0.24 -7.63
C GLU A 93 -7.76 -0.45 -6.27
N ILE A 94 -6.94 0.02 -5.34
CA ILE A 94 -6.84 -0.55 -3.99
C ILE A 94 -7.76 0.21 -3.03
N GLY A 95 -7.88 1.51 -3.23
CA GLY A 95 -8.61 2.41 -2.38
C GLY A 95 -9.27 3.54 -3.16
N ARG A 96 -9.97 4.39 -2.44
CA ARG A 96 -10.68 5.54 -3.00
C ARG A 96 -10.86 6.59 -1.92
N THR A 97 -10.70 7.85 -2.30
CA THR A 97 -11.01 8.98 -1.44
C THR A 97 -12.54 9.19 -1.35
N THR A 98 -12.97 9.99 -0.38
CA THR A 98 -14.37 10.31 -0.13
C THR A 98 -15.01 11.10 -1.29
N ASP A 99 -14.22 11.91 -2.02
CA ASP A 99 -14.66 12.62 -3.22
C ASP A 99 -14.61 11.75 -4.50
N GLY A 100 -14.15 10.50 -4.38
CA GLY A 100 -14.24 9.49 -5.43
C GLY A 100 -12.98 9.30 -6.27
N GLU A 101 -11.86 9.93 -5.92
CA GLU A 101 -10.57 9.71 -6.59
C GLU A 101 -10.05 8.28 -6.29
N PRO A 102 -9.75 7.48 -7.33
CA PRO A 102 -9.16 6.17 -7.13
C PRO A 102 -7.71 6.28 -6.62
N LEU A 103 -7.38 5.43 -5.64
CA LEU A 103 -6.04 5.29 -5.09
C LEU A 103 -5.46 3.92 -5.42
N TYR A 104 -4.17 3.90 -5.76
CA TYR A 104 -3.46 2.68 -6.17
C TYR A 104 -2.35 2.34 -5.18
N ALA A 105 -2.02 1.06 -5.04
CA ALA A 105 -0.81 0.68 -4.32
C ALA A 105 0.41 1.02 -5.18
N GLY A 106 1.25 1.89 -4.66
CA GLY A 106 2.58 2.13 -5.20
C GLY A 106 3.66 1.69 -4.22
N ARG A 107 4.89 1.56 -4.69
CA ARG A 107 6.08 1.38 -3.85
C ARG A 107 7.30 2.10 -4.42
N CYS A 108 8.26 2.39 -3.57
CA CYS A 108 9.55 2.95 -3.95
C CYS A 108 10.67 2.43 -3.04
N MET A 109 11.92 2.66 -3.44
CA MET A 109 13.07 2.52 -2.55
C MET A 109 13.28 3.81 -1.77
N TRP A 110 13.33 3.71 -0.44
CA TRP A 110 13.62 4.83 0.45
C TRP A 110 14.46 4.37 1.64
N GLU A 111 15.64 4.97 1.83
CA GLU A 111 16.55 4.69 2.96
C GLU A 111 16.76 3.19 3.26
N GLY A 112 16.93 2.37 2.23
CA GLY A 112 17.16 0.93 2.37
C GLY A 112 15.88 0.08 2.55
N SER A 113 14.71 0.68 2.61
CA SER A 113 13.41 -0.03 2.56
C SER A 113 12.80 0.03 1.16
N GLN A 114 12.18 -1.06 0.72
CA GLN A 114 11.22 -1.06 -0.38
C GLN A 114 9.82 -0.92 0.22
N THR A 115 9.29 0.30 0.24
CA THR A 115 8.12 0.65 1.05
C THR A 115 6.91 0.98 0.18
N PRO A 116 5.72 0.45 0.49
CA PRO A 116 4.50 0.78 -0.21
C PRO A 116 3.78 2.01 0.35
N GLY A 117 2.85 2.53 -0.43
CA GLY A 117 1.98 3.63 -0.05
C GLY A 117 0.84 3.84 -1.06
N LYS A 118 0.20 5.02 -1.00
CA LYS A 118 -0.87 5.42 -1.92
C LYS A 118 -0.31 6.22 -3.10
N VAL A 119 -0.57 5.77 -4.32
CA VAL A 119 -0.44 6.64 -5.50
C VAL A 119 -1.73 7.43 -5.63
N GLN A 120 -1.60 8.75 -5.67
CA GLN A 120 -2.71 9.67 -5.85
C GLN A 120 -2.51 10.41 -7.19
N PRO A 121 -3.21 10.01 -8.26
CA PRO A 121 -2.98 10.52 -9.60
C PRO A 121 -3.08 12.04 -9.70
N SER A 122 -4.08 12.66 -9.07
CA SER A 122 -4.29 14.10 -9.13
C SER A 122 -3.17 14.91 -8.48
N HIS A 123 -2.47 14.33 -7.49
CA HIS A 123 -1.31 14.93 -6.82
C HIS A 123 0.01 14.60 -7.54
N GLY A 124 -0.04 13.67 -8.49
CA GLY A 124 1.08 13.30 -9.32
C GLY A 124 2.19 12.56 -8.58
N CYS A 125 1.91 11.81 -7.51
CA CYS A 125 2.93 11.18 -6.68
C CYS A 125 2.46 9.89 -5.98
N LEU A 126 3.45 9.13 -5.51
CA LEU A 126 3.30 8.16 -4.44
C LEU A 126 3.54 8.85 -3.10
N TYR A 127 2.59 8.72 -2.17
CA TYR A 127 2.76 9.01 -0.75
C TYR A 127 2.96 7.73 0.03
N PHE A 128 3.98 7.66 0.88
CA PHE A 128 4.24 6.49 1.73
C PHE A 128 4.56 6.90 3.17
N PRO A 129 4.18 6.07 4.16
CA PRO A 129 4.46 6.34 5.56
C PRO A 129 5.90 5.93 5.90
N PHE A 130 6.63 6.83 6.56
CA PHE A 130 7.99 6.58 7.02
C PHE A 130 8.38 7.52 8.17
N ASN A 131 8.88 6.97 9.28
CA ASN A 131 9.39 7.71 10.44
C ASN A 131 8.42 8.79 10.97
N GLY A 132 7.14 8.47 11.06
CA GLY A 132 6.10 9.38 11.57
C GLY A 132 5.54 10.36 10.53
N GLN A 133 6.03 10.34 9.28
CA GLN A 133 5.64 11.29 8.25
C GLN A 133 5.04 10.62 7.01
N GLU A 134 4.19 11.36 6.29
CA GLU A 134 3.84 11.08 4.90
C GLU A 134 4.89 11.72 3.99
N ILE A 135 5.66 10.88 3.30
CA ILE A 135 6.70 11.31 2.34
C ILE A 135 6.16 11.10 0.93
N SER A 136 6.50 12.01 0.00
CA SER A 136 6.10 11.91 -1.40
C SER A 136 7.27 11.72 -2.35
N VAL A 137 7.13 10.85 -3.36
CA VAL A 137 8.06 10.72 -4.48
C VAL A 137 7.33 10.75 -5.83
N LYS A 138 8.06 11.15 -6.87
CA LYS A 138 7.54 11.24 -8.24
C LYS A 138 7.87 10.02 -9.10
N GLU A 139 8.79 9.16 -8.66
CA GLU A 139 9.16 7.91 -9.32
C GLU A 139 8.80 6.73 -8.41
N TYR A 140 8.06 5.77 -8.94
CA TYR A 140 7.53 4.65 -8.17
C TYR A 140 7.16 3.48 -9.07
N GLU A 141 6.84 2.33 -8.48
CA GLU A 141 6.16 1.24 -9.16
C GLU A 141 4.71 1.15 -8.71
N VAL A 142 3.80 0.81 -9.61
CA VAL A 142 2.36 0.58 -9.34
C VAL A 142 2.06 -0.91 -9.44
N LEU A 143 1.23 -1.41 -8.52
CA LEU A 143 0.74 -2.78 -8.55
C LEU A 143 -0.32 -2.97 -9.65
N VAL A 144 -0.08 -3.89 -10.58
CA VAL A 144 -0.97 -4.19 -11.71
C VAL A 144 -1.35 -5.67 -11.73
N LEU A 145 -2.54 -5.96 -12.27
CA LEU A 145 -2.96 -7.30 -12.66
C LEU A 145 -2.37 -7.66 -14.02
N GLN A 146 -1.84 -8.88 -14.13
CA GLN A 146 -1.40 -9.49 -15.39
C GLN A 146 -2.53 -10.24 -16.10
#